data_AF-A0A0C9UW97-F1
#
_entry.id   AF-A0A0C9UW97-F1
#
_cell.length_a   1.000
_cell.length_b   1.000
_cell.length_c   1.000
_cell.angle_alpha   90.00
_cell.angle_beta   90.00
_cell.angle_gamma   90.00
#
_symmetry.space_group_name_H-M   'P 1'
#
loop_
_entity.id
_entity.type
_entity.pdbx_description
1 polymer ?
#
loop_
_entity_poly.entity_id
_entity_poly.type
_entity_poly.pdbx_seq_one_letter_code
_entity_poly.pdbx_strand_id
1 'polypeptide(L)'
;GDGSDWSVTQDWEDREGLKNDVFGIGEDKEMTALRDRFMEDPWFLEVVDYLLGNTKELSVRERRRLHHKAAGFWLEDGKLWRGTTKAMNRSSKAECISCTDGLQKAREAHENNGHFAWDHTRLHLQDEYFWPTL
;
A
#
# COMPACT_ATOMS: atom_id res chain seq x y z
N GLY A 1 -4.66 -19.44 -37.20
CA GLY A 1 -3.93 -19.67 -35.95
C GLY A 1 -3.70 -18.31 -35.36
N ASP A 2 -4.39 -17.98 -34.27
CA ASP A 2 -4.14 -16.70 -33.60
C ASP A 2 -2.83 -16.78 -32.83
N GLY A 3 -1.97 -15.79 -33.09
CA GLY A 3 -0.74 -15.56 -32.36
C GLY A 3 -1.04 -14.64 -31.21
N SER A 4 -1.51 -15.20 -30.10
CA SER A 4 -1.52 -14.51 -28.82
C SER A 4 -0.31 -15.00 -28.01
N ASP A 5 0.84 -14.35 -28.25
CA ASP A 5 1.96 -14.30 -27.33
C ASP A 5 1.50 -13.53 -26.09
N TRP A 6 1.00 -14.23 -25.08
CA TRP A 6 0.65 -13.62 -23.79
C TRP A 6 1.95 -13.34 -23.04
N SER A 7 2.59 -12.20 -23.33
CA SER A 7 3.58 -11.63 -22.42
C SER A 7 2.82 -11.06 -21.21
N VAL A 8 2.62 -11.89 -20.20
CA VAL A 8 2.29 -11.42 -18.86
C VAL A 8 3.55 -10.69 -18.35
N THR A 9 3.68 -9.39 -18.62
CA THR A 9 4.70 -8.59 -17.92
C THR A 9 4.17 -8.34 -16.51
N GLN A 10 4.69 -9.13 -15.58
CA GLN A 10 4.47 -8.97 -14.15
C GLN A 10 5.43 -7.86 -13.66
N ASP A 11 5.28 -6.65 -14.22
CA ASP A 11 6.20 -5.51 -14.04
C ASP A 11 6.39 -5.09 -12.57
N TRP A 12 5.54 -5.56 -11.65
CA TRP A 12 5.67 -5.31 -10.21
C TRP A 12 6.59 -6.30 -9.47
N GLU A 13 6.78 -7.53 -9.98
CA GLU A 13 7.82 -8.45 -9.47
C GLU A 13 9.20 -8.02 -9.98
N ASP A 14 9.30 -7.47 -11.20
CA ASP A 14 10.56 -6.95 -11.73
C ASP A 14 11.04 -5.67 -11.01
N ARG A 15 10.14 -4.99 -10.28
CA ARG A 15 10.48 -3.88 -9.37
C ARG A 15 11.09 -4.33 -8.03
N GLU A 16 11.13 -5.64 -7.74
CA GLU A 16 11.82 -6.18 -6.55
C GLU A 16 13.35 -5.92 -6.56
N GLY A 17 13.89 -5.37 -7.66
CA GLY A 17 15.31 -5.01 -7.80
C GLY A 17 15.71 -3.58 -7.44
N LEU A 18 14.79 -2.66 -7.11
CA LEU A 18 15.18 -1.26 -6.89
C LEU A 18 15.57 -0.97 -5.43
N LYS A 19 16.89 -1.10 -5.24
CA LYS A 19 17.75 -0.48 -4.21
C LYS A 19 17.13 0.74 -3.54
N ASN A 20 17.26 0.77 -2.21
CA ASN A 20 17.19 1.98 -1.36
C ASN A 20 17.54 3.22 -2.17
N ASP A 21 16.55 4.07 -2.44
CA ASP A 21 16.85 5.38 -2.98
C ASP A 21 17.37 6.24 -1.84
N VAL A 22 18.63 6.65 -2.00
CA VAL A 22 19.41 7.43 -1.04
C VAL A 22 19.51 8.83 -1.64
N PHE A 23 18.44 9.64 -1.61
CA PHE A 23 18.48 11.05 -2.05
C PHE A 23 17.44 11.90 -1.30
N GLY A 24 17.69 12.25 -0.03
CA GLY A 24 18.46 13.46 0.27
C GLY A 24 17.64 14.77 0.17
N ILE A 25 17.16 15.24 1.32
CA ILE A 25 16.78 16.64 1.66
C ILE A 25 15.32 17.05 1.35
N GLY A 26 14.67 16.54 0.31
CA GLY A 26 13.22 16.76 0.07
C GLY A 26 12.31 15.75 0.79
N GLU A 27 12.81 14.52 0.92
CA GLU A 27 12.09 13.36 1.43
C GLU A 27 11.74 13.47 2.91
N ASP A 28 12.56 14.13 3.74
CA ASP A 28 12.34 14.15 5.20
C ASP A 28 10.97 14.71 5.60
N LYS A 29 10.45 15.72 4.88
CA LYS A 29 9.12 16.29 5.16
C LYS A 29 8.00 15.35 4.76
N GLU A 30 8.11 14.72 3.58
CA GLU A 30 7.11 13.78 3.08
C GLU A 30 7.13 12.47 3.88
N MET A 31 8.31 12.01 4.28
CA MET A 31 8.52 10.88 5.19
C MET A 31 7.91 11.15 6.57
N THR A 32 8.14 12.34 7.12
CA THR A 32 7.53 12.73 8.41
C THR A 32 6.02 12.79 8.29
N ALA A 33 5.49 13.42 7.22
CA ALA A 33 4.06 13.48 6.97
C ALA A 33 3.42 12.09 6.80
N LEU A 34 4.10 11.16 6.12
CA LEU A 34 3.61 9.80 5.93
C LEU A 34 3.57 9.02 7.24
N ARG A 35 4.60 9.17 8.08
CA ARG A 35 4.61 8.56 9.44
C ARG A 35 3.52 9.16 10.32
N ASP A 36 3.34 10.48 10.27
CA ASP A 36 2.28 11.17 11.01
C ASP A 36 0.89 10.69 10.58
N ARG A 37 0.68 10.47 9.27
CA ARG A 37 -0.58 9.92 8.73
C ARG A 37 -0.92 8.54 9.30
N PHE A 38 0.08 7.69 9.54
CA PHE A 38 -0.11 6.34 10.06
C PHE A 38 0.15 6.21 11.56
N MET A 39 0.23 7.32 12.30
CA MET A 39 0.58 7.30 13.74
C MET A 39 -0.32 6.39 14.58
N GLU A 40 -1.60 6.31 14.21
CA GLU A 40 -2.61 5.47 14.88
C GLU A 40 -2.64 4.02 14.38
N ASP A 41 -1.83 3.69 13.36
CA ASP A 41 -1.77 2.39 12.70
C ASP A 41 -0.35 1.77 12.81
N PRO A 42 -0.01 1.14 13.96
CA PRO A 42 1.31 0.53 14.18
C PRO A 42 1.70 -0.48 13.09
N TRP A 43 0.70 -1.12 12.48
CA TRP A 43 0.92 -2.08 11.41
C TRP A 43 1.57 -1.42 10.18
N PHE A 44 1.07 -0.25 9.77
CA PHE A 44 1.61 0.50 8.63
C PHE A 44 2.91 1.22 9.00
N LEU A 45 3.05 1.72 10.23
CA LEU A 45 4.31 2.33 10.68
C LEU A 45 5.50 1.38 10.52
N GLU A 46 5.36 0.12 10.92
CA GLU A 46 6.41 -0.89 10.76
C GLU A 46 6.80 -1.11 9.28
N VAL A 47 5.83 -1.02 8.36
CA VAL A 47 6.06 -1.19 6.91
C VAL A 47 6.74 0.07 6.35
N VAL A 48 6.23 1.24 6.68
CA VAL A 48 6.79 2.53 6.27
C VAL A 48 8.23 2.67 6.77
N ASP A 49 8.47 2.40 8.05
CA ASP A 49 9.82 2.45 8.63
C ASP A 49 10.80 1.48 7.97
N TYR A 50 10.30 0.29 7.62
CA TYR A 50 11.10 -0.67 6.88
C TYR A 50 11.46 -0.16 5.48
N LEU A 51 10.48 0.37 4.73
CA LEU A 51 10.67 0.91 3.38
C LEU A 51 11.58 2.15 3.36
N LEU A 52 11.52 2.98 4.41
CA LEU A 52 12.39 4.14 4.59
C LEU A 52 13.81 3.79 5.09
N GLY A 53 14.11 2.51 5.30
CA GLY A 53 15.44 2.06 5.71
C GLY A 53 15.78 2.31 7.19
N ASN A 54 14.79 2.61 8.04
CA ASN A 54 14.95 2.79 9.50
C ASN A 54 15.15 1.47 10.25
N THR A 55 15.98 0.56 9.71
CA THR A 55 16.12 -0.83 10.18
C THR A 55 17.45 -1.11 10.89
N LYS A 56 18.22 -0.05 11.21
CA LYS A 56 19.58 -0.15 11.78
C LYS A 56 19.60 -0.81 13.15
N GLU A 57 18.57 -0.62 13.95
CA GLU A 57 18.46 -1.16 15.31
C GLU A 57 17.81 -2.56 15.35
N LEU A 58 17.28 -3.03 14.22
CA LEU A 58 16.54 -4.29 14.16
C LEU A 58 17.49 -5.50 14.08
N SER A 59 17.12 -6.56 14.80
CA SER A 59 17.75 -7.87 14.65
C SER A 59 17.54 -8.44 13.24
N VAL A 60 18.38 -9.41 12.85
CA VAL A 60 18.23 -10.13 11.58
C VAL A 60 16.83 -10.76 11.44
N ARG A 61 16.29 -11.28 12.54
CA ARG A 61 14.95 -11.89 12.58
C ARG A 61 13.86 -10.86 12.33
N GLU A 62 13.93 -9.70 12.98
CA GLU A 62 12.97 -8.61 12.80
C GLU A 62 13.03 -8.04 11.40
N ARG A 63 14.23 -7.81 10.86
CA ARG A 63 14.41 -7.35 9.48
C ARG A 63 13.79 -8.31 8.48
N ARG A 64 13.96 -9.62 8.66
CA ARG A 64 13.33 -10.64 7.80
C ARG A 64 11.80 -10.66 7.94
N ARG A 65 11.28 -10.51 9.16
CA ARG A 65 9.83 -10.38 9.39
C ARG A 65 9.26 -9.17 8.65
N LEU A 66 9.91 -8.01 8.77
CA LEU A 66 9.48 -6.79 8.11
C LEU A 66 9.63 -6.86 6.59
N HIS A 67 10.69 -7.48 6.08
CA HIS A 67 10.83 -7.77 4.65
C HIS A 67 9.61 -8.53 4.11
N HIS A 68 9.23 -9.64 4.75
CA HIS A 68 8.05 -10.40 4.34
C HIS A 68 6.75 -9.62 4.53
N LYS A 69 6.66 -8.78 5.56
CA LYS A 69 5.49 -7.95 5.83
C LYS A 69 5.31 -6.83 4.80
N ALA A 70 6.41 -6.21 4.38
CA ALA A 70 6.45 -5.14 3.39
C ALA A 70 6.45 -5.67 1.94
N ALA A 71 6.49 -6.99 1.75
CA ALA A 71 6.39 -7.60 0.43
C ALA A 71 5.07 -7.17 -0.25
N GLY A 72 5.19 -6.60 -1.45
CA GLY A 72 4.06 -6.05 -2.20
C GLY A 72 3.64 -4.63 -1.79
N PHE A 73 4.44 -3.94 -0.98
CA PHE A 73 4.26 -2.51 -0.67
C PHE A 73 5.40 -1.67 -1.22
N TRP A 74 5.11 -0.43 -1.61
CA TRP A 74 6.11 0.56 -2.00
C TRP A 74 5.63 1.98 -1.72
N LEU A 75 6.56 2.92 -1.77
CA LEU A 75 6.29 4.35 -1.68
C LEU A 75 6.32 4.96 -3.08
N GLU A 76 5.34 5.80 -3.40
CA GLU A 76 5.24 6.52 -4.67
C GLU A 76 4.39 7.78 -4.44
N ASP A 77 4.91 8.93 -4.86
CA ASP A 77 4.28 10.26 -4.70
C ASP A 77 3.84 10.59 -3.26
N GLY A 78 4.71 10.29 -2.28
CA GLY A 78 4.42 10.56 -0.86
C GLY A 78 3.30 9.69 -0.28
N LYS A 79 2.91 8.60 -0.97
CA LYS A 79 1.87 7.67 -0.54
C LYS A 79 2.42 6.25 -0.43
N LEU A 80 1.79 5.48 0.46
CA LEU A 80 2.03 4.04 0.56
C LEU A 80 1.06 3.30 -0.36
N TRP A 81 1.59 2.41 -1.18
CA TRP A 81 0.83 1.61 -2.13
C TRP A 81 0.95 0.13 -1.80
N ARG A 82 -0.11 -0.62 -2.12
CA ARG A 82 -0.15 -2.07 -2.07
C ARG A 82 -0.46 -2.64 -3.45
N GLY A 83 0.36 -3.58 -3.92
CA GLY A 83 0.08 -4.36 -5.11
C GLY A 83 -1.08 -5.32 -4.87
N THR A 84 -2.03 -5.39 -5.80
CA THR A 84 -3.08 -6.40 -5.77
C THR A 84 -2.75 -7.53 -6.74
N THR A 85 -2.84 -8.76 -6.25
CA THR A 85 -2.59 -9.97 -7.05
C THR A 85 -3.86 -10.53 -7.68
N LYS A 86 -5.02 -9.90 -7.43
CA LYS A 86 -6.30 -10.36 -7.98
C LYS A 86 -6.48 -9.85 -9.40
N ALA A 87 -6.49 -10.76 -10.36
CA ALA A 87 -6.75 -10.48 -11.78
C ALA A 87 -8.10 -9.79 -12.06
N MET A 88 -9.03 -9.80 -11.10
CA MET A 88 -10.35 -9.18 -11.21
C MET A 88 -10.41 -7.74 -10.66
N ASN A 89 -9.36 -7.24 -10.01
CA ASN A 89 -9.35 -5.87 -9.53
C ASN A 89 -9.17 -4.91 -10.71
N ARG A 90 -9.90 -3.78 -10.67
CA ARG A 90 -9.84 -2.76 -11.74
C ARG A 90 -8.49 -2.04 -11.79
N SER A 91 -7.81 -1.98 -10.66
CA SER A 91 -6.50 -1.35 -10.49
C SER A 91 -5.45 -2.40 -10.15
N SER A 92 -4.22 -2.24 -10.64
CA SER A 92 -3.08 -3.11 -10.29
C SER A 92 -2.47 -2.78 -8.91
N LYS A 93 -2.88 -1.65 -8.31
CA LYS A 93 -2.44 -1.16 -7.00
C LYS A 93 -3.58 -0.47 -6.26
N ALA A 94 -3.51 -0.47 -4.93
CA ALA A 94 -4.42 0.26 -4.04
C ALA A 94 -3.62 1.19 -3.12
N GLU A 95 -4.14 2.39 -2.86
CA GLU A 95 -3.56 3.34 -1.91
C GLU A 95 -3.80 2.82 -0.48
N CYS A 96 -2.73 2.72 0.29
CA CYS A 96 -2.84 2.43 1.72
C CYS A 96 -3.21 3.71 2.46
N ILE A 97 -4.28 3.64 3.24
CA ILE A 97 -4.79 4.76 4.05
C ILE A 97 -4.91 4.35 5.51
N SER A 98 -4.93 5.31 6.41
CA SER A 98 -5.11 5.01 7.84
C SER A 98 -6.48 4.38 8.10
N CYS A 99 -6.63 3.66 9.22
CA CYS A 99 -7.95 3.13 9.59
C CYS A 99 -8.98 4.25 9.77
N THR A 100 -8.56 5.41 10.28
CA THR A 100 -9.43 6.58 10.45
C THR A 100 -9.89 7.15 9.11
N ASP A 101 -8.97 7.33 8.15
CA ASP A 101 -9.29 7.73 6.78
C ASP A 101 -10.21 6.71 6.10
N GLY A 102 -9.92 5.42 6.27
CA GLY A 102 -10.69 4.31 5.68
C GLY A 102 -12.13 4.26 6.17
N LEU A 103 -12.35 4.44 7.48
CA LEU A 103 -13.70 4.53 8.05
C LEU A 103 -14.46 5.75 7.52
N GLN A 104 -13.80 6.89 7.39
CA GLN A 104 -14.41 8.08 6.79
C GLN A 104 -14.77 7.83 5.33
N LYS A 105 -13.87 7.23 4.54
CA LYS A 105 -14.12 6.87 3.14
C LYS A 105 -15.27 5.88 2.99
N ALA A 106 -15.36 4.90 3.88
CA ALA A 106 -16.47 3.94 3.91
C ALA A 106 -17.82 4.64 4.15
N ARG A 107 -17.85 5.62 5.06
CA ARG A 107 -19.05 6.42 5.31
C ARG A 107 -19.43 7.27 4.09
N GLU A 108 -18.47 7.99 3.51
CA GLU A 108 -18.68 8.82 2.31
C GLU A 108 -19.21 7.97 1.14
N ALA A 109 -18.60 6.81 0.89
CA ALA A 109 -19.03 5.90 -0.17
C ALA A 109 -20.44 5.34 0.07
N HIS A 110 -20.77 5.00 1.31
CA HIS A 110 -22.10 4.54 1.69
C HIS A 110 -23.17 5.61 1.49
N GLU A 111 -22.89 6.86 1.88
CA GLU A 111 -23.81 7.99 1.71
C GLU A 111 -24.00 8.32 0.21
N ASN A 112 -22.92 8.37 -0.56
CA ASN A 112 -22.95 8.78 -1.97
C ASN A 112 -23.52 7.72 -2.92
N ASN A 113 -23.30 6.43 -2.63
CA ASN A 113 -23.81 5.35 -3.46
C ASN A 113 -25.26 4.98 -3.10
N GLY A 114 -25.99 5.78 -2.32
CA GLY A 114 -27.41 5.51 -2.04
C GLY A 114 -27.64 4.44 -0.98
N HIS A 115 -26.76 4.37 0.02
CA HIS A 115 -26.90 3.49 1.21
C HIS A 115 -26.96 1.99 0.88
N PHE A 116 -26.16 1.56 -0.10
CA PHE A 116 -26.02 0.13 -0.38
C PHE A 116 -25.41 -0.63 0.80
N ALA A 117 -25.71 -1.93 0.88
CA ALA A 117 -25.15 -2.82 1.89
C ALA A 117 -23.61 -2.78 1.90
N TRP A 118 -23.03 -3.14 3.05
CA TRP A 118 -21.59 -3.16 3.31
C TRP A 118 -20.77 -3.80 2.18
N ASP A 119 -21.21 -4.95 1.66
CA ASP A 119 -20.47 -5.67 0.62
C ASP A 119 -20.28 -4.85 -0.65
N HIS A 120 -21.28 -4.04 -1.04
CA HIS A 120 -21.15 -3.21 -2.23
C HIS A 120 -20.22 -2.02 -1.97
N THR A 121 -20.33 -1.41 -0.80
CA THR A 121 -19.41 -0.33 -0.37
C THR A 121 -17.96 -0.83 -0.35
N ARG A 122 -17.74 -2.03 0.21
CA ARG A 122 -16.44 -2.69 0.26
C ARG A 122 -15.87 -2.98 -1.14
N LEU A 123 -16.70 -3.50 -2.05
CA LEU A 123 -16.29 -3.78 -3.43
C LEU A 123 -15.77 -2.54 -4.15
N HIS A 124 -16.42 -1.38 -3.95
CA HIS A 124 -15.96 -0.11 -4.54
C HIS A 124 -14.65 0.38 -3.91
N LEU A 125 -14.50 0.22 -2.59
CA LEU A 125 -13.33 0.75 -1.88
C LEU A 125 -12.08 -0.09 -2.09
N GLN A 126 -12.19 -1.42 -2.15
CA GLN A 126 -11.02 -2.32 -2.28
C GLN A 126 -10.31 -2.22 -3.64
N ASP A 127 -10.94 -1.58 -4.65
CA ASP A 127 -10.34 -1.32 -5.95
C ASP A 127 -9.35 -0.14 -5.89
N GLU A 128 -9.54 0.80 -4.97
CA GLU A 128 -8.74 2.03 -4.86
C GLU A 128 -7.94 2.12 -3.56
N TYR A 129 -8.46 1.57 -2.46
CA TYR A 129 -7.93 1.76 -1.11
C TYR A 129 -7.69 0.44 -0.38
N PHE A 130 -6.74 0.48 0.55
CA PHE A 130 -6.46 -0.60 1.47
C PHE A 130 -6.20 -0.09 2.88
N TRP A 131 -6.83 -0.73 3.87
CA TRP A 131 -6.45 -0.65 5.28
C TRP A 131 -6.77 -2.00 5.96
N PRO A 132 -6.14 -2.34 7.11
CA PRO A 132 -6.23 -3.68 7.71
C PRO A 132 -7.65 -4.17 8.08
N THR A 133 -8.62 -3.26 8.20
CA THR A 133 -10.00 -3.57 8.63
C THR A 133 -11.04 -3.43 7.51
N LEU A 134 -10.62 -3.22 6.25
CA LEU A 134 -11.51 -3.21 5.07
C LEU A 134 -12.02 -4.62 4.70
#